data_AF-A0A944CT65-F1
#
_entry.id   AF-A0A944CT65-F1
#
_cell.length_a   1.000
_cell.length_b   1.000
_cell.length_c   1.000
_cell.angle_alpha   90.00
_cell.angle_beta   90.00
_cell.angle_gamma   90.00
#
_symmetry.space_group_name_H-M   'P 1'
#
loop_
_entity.id
_entity.type
_entity.pdbx_description
1 polymer ?
#
loop_
_entity_poly.entity_id
_entity_poly.type
_entity_poly.pdbx_seq_one_letter_code
_entity_poly.pdbx_strand_id
1 'polypeptide(L)'
;MLQITRDYCEGMIEGFGYNPLTGKIYDKYVTYERKVVAGEKKGAIAELSFKRVTSTAELNSVLGIDASASLNASWFTGQASLKAKVSLESSEKTEEFTTFSVLYVKVREAPIMLEEVDLSPRIRNFLKENGLDDFYQVAGYEYIAGIIPGGEFISTIKIVSSNRETKEKVDAALNAQISFTSPVPGNGSLEANLELKSTFSQLAKNSQVRIEARCYRKGGDGLLVTNPEDALNYALNFPAYLRQSPSILQVICKPYQDLLSFPRGLKAIDMMVLQRQKRPLQDLFDIFRQKSQTIAQIDQILLNPMQFHGVEEDVLRKGKRQLEHQLDIIAENATKYANNPQDISVDSSDFPPISVALPARRLVELKSGLRMDYTNLSDLLAAKKWKEADQETAQLMLKCANREKERCLDIDGCRNFPQEELRMIDQLWLEYSRSRFGLSIQKKIWVDNGGKLDGSYDSDTYVKLADKVGWSKGGIWLNSSELAFSTNSLHGHLPILPVAPPKLDYSSIGTVAAIGMRRAMELSRMEREGFALFGGIVGTLFSCLNYNT
;
A
#
# COMPACT_ATOMS: atom_id res chain seq x y z
N MET A 1 -0.61 -11.74 -30.97
CA MET A 1 -1.38 -12.76 -30.24
C MET A 1 -1.60 -12.26 -28.82
N LEU A 2 -2.83 -12.30 -28.32
CA LEU A 2 -3.12 -12.04 -26.92
C LEU A 2 -2.67 -13.25 -26.09
N GLN A 3 -1.59 -13.10 -25.34
CA GLN A 3 -1.17 -14.09 -24.35
C GLN A 3 -1.96 -13.87 -23.07
N ILE A 4 -2.68 -14.88 -22.59
CA ILE A 4 -3.50 -14.77 -21.38
C ILE A 4 -2.90 -15.65 -20.29
N THR A 5 -2.43 -15.01 -19.22
CA THR A 5 -1.91 -15.70 -18.03
C THR A 5 -3.03 -15.91 -17.03
N ARG A 6 -3.10 -17.09 -16.40
CA ARG A 6 -4.09 -17.44 -15.37
C ARG A 6 -3.45 -18.14 -14.18
N ASP A 7 -4.04 -17.99 -13.00
CA ASP A 7 -3.62 -18.75 -11.82
C ASP A 7 -3.82 -20.25 -12.07
N TYR A 8 -2.80 -21.05 -11.74
CA TYR A 8 -2.85 -22.50 -11.95
C TYR A 8 -3.85 -23.16 -11.02
N CYS A 9 -4.67 -24.04 -11.59
CA CYS A 9 -5.56 -24.94 -10.89
C CYS A 9 -5.04 -26.37 -11.05
N GLU A 10 -5.37 -27.25 -10.09
CA GLU A 10 -5.03 -28.66 -10.20
C GLU A 10 -5.56 -29.27 -11.52
N GLY A 11 -4.73 -30.07 -12.18
CA GLY A 11 -5.06 -30.69 -13.47
C GLY A 11 -4.71 -29.84 -14.71
N MET A 12 -4.29 -28.58 -14.55
CA MET A 12 -3.87 -27.76 -15.70
C MET A 12 -2.51 -28.24 -16.25
N ILE A 13 -2.53 -29.06 -17.30
CA ILE A 13 -1.34 -29.66 -17.91
C ILE A 13 -1.07 -29.02 -19.28
N GLU A 14 0.19 -28.86 -19.67
CA GLU A 14 0.50 -28.23 -20.96
C GLU A 14 -0.02 -29.05 -22.14
N GLY A 15 -0.66 -28.35 -23.08
CA GLY A 15 -1.33 -28.92 -24.25
C GLY A 15 -2.77 -29.37 -24.01
N PHE A 16 -3.26 -29.26 -22.78
CA PHE A 16 -4.65 -29.58 -22.45
C PHE A 16 -5.57 -28.44 -22.86
N GLY A 17 -6.81 -28.80 -23.18
CA GLY A 17 -7.87 -27.86 -23.49
C GLY A 17 -8.42 -27.18 -22.24
N TYR A 18 -8.90 -25.95 -22.40
CA TYR A 18 -9.34 -25.11 -21.31
C TYR A 18 -10.55 -24.25 -21.72
N ASN A 19 -11.60 -24.29 -20.90
CA ASN A 19 -12.71 -23.36 -21.03
C ASN A 19 -12.54 -22.20 -20.03
N PRO A 20 -12.21 -20.99 -20.51
CA PRO A 20 -12.01 -19.83 -19.64
C PRO A 20 -13.31 -19.28 -19.03
N LEU A 21 -14.49 -19.73 -19.49
CA LEU A 21 -15.78 -19.35 -18.92
C LEU A 21 -16.06 -20.13 -17.65
N THR A 22 -15.90 -21.45 -17.69
CA THR A 22 -16.29 -22.36 -16.61
C THR A 22 -15.10 -22.81 -15.76
N GLY A 23 -13.87 -22.61 -16.24
CA GLY A 23 -12.66 -23.17 -15.62
C GLY A 23 -12.43 -24.64 -15.90
N LYS A 24 -13.31 -25.30 -16.69
CA LYS A 24 -13.19 -26.72 -17.02
C LYS A 24 -11.91 -26.99 -17.82
N ILE A 25 -11.18 -28.01 -17.40
CA ILE A 25 -9.98 -28.52 -18.05
C ILE A 25 -10.37 -29.79 -18.82
N TYR A 26 -9.88 -29.92 -20.03
CA TYR A 26 -10.14 -31.04 -20.93
C TYR A 26 -8.85 -31.82 -21.21
N ASP A 27 -8.94 -32.87 -22.00
CA ASP A 27 -7.81 -33.71 -22.41
C ASP A 27 -6.76 -32.95 -23.26
N LYS A 28 -5.71 -33.63 -23.71
CA LYS A 28 -4.67 -33.09 -24.59
C LYS A 28 -5.17 -32.96 -26.04
N TYR A 29 -5.37 -31.72 -26.50
CA TYR A 29 -5.88 -31.44 -27.85
C TYR A 29 -4.79 -30.97 -28.84
N VAL A 30 -3.62 -30.56 -28.35
CA VAL A 30 -2.50 -30.12 -29.19
C VAL A 30 -1.28 -31.04 -29.08
N THR A 31 -0.52 -31.09 -30.16
CA THR A 31 0.84 -31.65 -30.22
C THR A 31 1.86 -30.52 -30.24
N TYR A 32 3.06 -30.78 -29.73
CA TYR A 32 4.18 -29.84 -29.69
C TYR A 32 5.49 -30.63 -29.77
N GLU A 33 6.57 -30.01 -30.25
CA GLU A 33 7.86 -30.68 -30.36
C GLU A 33 8.65 -30.65 -29.06
N ARG A 34 8.77 -29.46 -28.45
CA ARG A 34 9.59 -29.25 -27.25
C ARG A 34 9.03 -28.15 -26.34
N LYS A 35 9.61 -28.08 -25.14
CA LYS A 35 9.37 -27.01 -24.16
C LYS A 35 10.61 -26.12 -24.11
N VAL A 36 10.42 -24.80 -24.09
CA VAL A 36 11.50 -23.83 -24.01
C VAL A 36 11.28 -22.83 -22.89
N VAL A 37 12.36 -22.40 -22.23
CA VAL A 37 12.31 -21.29 -21.28
C VAL A 37 12.26 -19.99 -22.09
N ALA A 38 11.20 -19.20 -21.92
CA ALA A 38 10.98 -17.95 -22.61
C ALA A 38 11.52 -16.74 -21.81
N GLY A 39 12.17 -15.80 -22.49
CA GLY A 39 12.65 -14.53 -21.92
C GLY A 39 14.16 -14.48 -21.64
N GLU A 40 14.74 -13.27 -21.64
CA GLU A 40 16.19 -13.04 -21.48
C GLU A 40 16.66 -13.12 -20.02
N LYS A 41 15.77 -12.90 -19.04
CA LYS A 41 16.12 -12.89 -17.62
C LYS A 41 16.12 -14.30 -17.03
N LYS A 42 17.31 -14.80 -16.72
CA LYS A 42 17.50 -16.03 -15.92
C LYS A 42 17.45 -15.67 -14.42
N GLY A 43 16.28 -15.75 -13.81
CA GLY A 43 16.14 -15.54 -12.36
C GLY A 43 14.69 -15.44 -11.89
N ALA A 44 14.43 -15.88 -10.67
CA ALA A 44 13.13 -15.73 -10.03
C ALA A 44 12.92 -14.28 -9.54
N ILE A 45 11.73 -13.73 -9.73
CA ILE A 45 11.32 -12.43 -9.20
C ILE A 45 10.43 -12.70 -8.00
N ALA A 46 10.81 -12.17 -6.84
CA ALA A 46 10.01 -12.23 -5.62
C ALA A 46 9.39 -10.85 -5.34
N GLU A 47 8.08 -10.83 -5.15
CA GLU A 47 7.28 -9.68 -4.74
C GLU A 47 6.72 -9.97 -3.35
N LEU A 48 7.04 -9.12 -2.37
CA LEU A 48 6.47 -9.19 -1.03
C LEU A 48 5.65 -7.94 -0.77
N SER A 49 4.44 -8.14 -0.25
CA SER A 49 3.58 -7.08 0.26
C SER A 49 3.10 -7.39 1.68
N PHE A 50 3.11 -6.37 2.53
CA PHE A 50 2.40 -6.36 3.79
C PHE A 50 1.51 -5.13 3.84
N LYS A 51 0.23 -5.32 4.10
CA LYS A 51 -0.73 -4.22 4.19
C LYS A 51 -1.81 -4.54 5.21
N ARG A 52 -2.09 -3.57 6.09
CA ARG A 52 -3.33 -3.55 6.87
C ARG A 52 -4.50 -3.29 5.93
N VAL A 53 -5.49 -4.16 5.98
CA VAL A 53 -6.65 -4.14 5.07
C VAL A 53 -7.91 -3.88 5.88
N THR A 54 -8.72 -2.95 5.40
CA THR A 54 -9.94 -2.48 6.08
C THR A 54 -11.22 -2.96 5.40
N SER A 55 -11.08 -3.61 4.24
CA SER A 55 -12.18 -4.19 3.47
C SER A 55 -11.68 -5.31 2.56
N THR A 56 -12.61 -6.14 2.10
CA THR A 56 -12.37 -7.21 1.10
C THR A 56 -11.84 -6.63 -0.22
N ALA A 57 -12.23 -5.40 -0.55
CA ALA A 57 -11.72 -4.67 -1.72
C ALA A 57 -10.20 -4.40 -1.62
N GLU A 58 -9.74 -3.88 -0.48
CA GLU A 58 -8.32 -3.65 -0.25
C GLU A 58 -7.53 -4.96 -0.22
N LEU A 59 -8.10 -6.00 0.38
CA LEU A 59 -7.52 -7.35 0.34
C LEU A 59 -7.32 -7.83 -1.09
N ASN A 60 -8.34 -7.73 -1.93
CA ASN A 60 -8.26 -8.20 -3.30
C ASN A 60 -7.19 -7.46 -4.10
N SER A 61 -7.07 -6.15 -3.86
CA SER A 61 -5.98 -5.35 -4.42
C SER A 61 -4.60 -5.85 -3.96
N VAL A 62 -4.40 -6.16 -2.68
CA VAL A 62 -3.12 -6.66 -2.14
C VAL A 62 -2.73 -8.00 -2.77
N LEU A 63 -3.69 -8.90 -2.96
CA LEU A 63 -3.46 -10.21 -3.56
C LEU A 63 -3.17 -10.13 -5.07
N GLY A 64 -3.19 -8.92 -5.66
CA GLY A 64 -2.98 -8.70 -7.10
C GLY A 64 -4.06 -9.38 -7.92
N ILE A 65 -5.30 -9.35 -7.44
CA ILE A 65 -6.48 -9.83 -8.16
C ILE A 65 -6.86 -8.70 -9.12
N ASP A 66 -6.23 -8.73 -10.30
CA ASP A 66 -6.42 -7.72 -11.33
C ASP A 66 -7.71 -7.95 -12.13
N ALA A 67 -8.34 -6.84 -12.48
CA ALA A 67 -9.64 -6.75 -13.13
C ALA A 67 -9.67 -7.18 -14.61
N SER A 68 -8.54 -7.05 -15.32
CA SER A 68 -8.50 -7.17 -16.78
C SER A 68 -7.88 -8.46 -17.29
N ALA A 69 -7.28 -9.26 -16.41
CA ALA A 69 -6.65 -10.53 -16.78
C ALA A 69 -6.98 -11.60 -15.72
N SER A 70 -7.81 -12.56 -16.11
CA SER A 70 -8.02 -13.86 -15.44
C SER A 70 -8.96 -13.95 -14.23
N LEU A 71 -10.14 -13.33 -14.28
CA LEU A 71 -11.25 -13.74 -13.42
C LEU A 71 -12.28 -14.51 -14.25
N ASN A 72 -12.06 -15.81 -14.30
CA ASN A 72 -13.03 -16.80 -14.73
C ASN A 72 -13.99 -17.11 -13.57
N ALA A 73 -15.07 -17.82 -13.87
CA ALA A 73 -15.95 -18.52 -12.92
C ALA A 73 -15.26 -19.05 -11.65
N SER A 74 -14.03 -19.50 -11.79
CA SER A 74 -13.28 -20.21 -10.75
C SER A 74 -12.79 -19.32 -9.61
N TRP A 75 -12.69 -18.01 -9.83
CA TRP A 75 -12.51 -17.03 -8.74
C TRP A 75 -13.72 -17.01 -7.80
N PHE A 76 -14.92 -16.94 -8.37
CA PHE A 76 -16.17 -16.83 -7.61
C PHE A 76 -16.52 -18.13 -6.90
N THR A 77 -16.34 -19.28 -7.56
CA THR A 77 -16.61 -20.60 -6.96
C THR A 77 -15.59 -21.03 -5.89
N GLY A 78 -14.50 -20.28 -5.68
CA GLY A 78 -13.43 -20.64 -4.74
C GLY A 78 -12.62 -21.88 -5.15
N GLN A 79 -12.84 -22.42 -6.35
CA GLN A 79 -12.28 -23.69 -6.80
C GLN A 79 -10.87 -23.59 -7.41
N ALA A 80 -10.36 -22.38 -7.72
CA ALA A 80 -9.16 -22.25 -8.56
C ALA A 80 -7.90 -21.64 -7.94
N SER A 81 -7.99 -20.77 -6.92
CA SER A 81 -6.80 -20.05 -6.46
C SER A 81 -6.75 -19.85 -4.94
N LEU A 82 -5.52 -19.90 -4.42
CA LEU A 82 -5.21 -19.65 -3.01
C LEU A 82 -5.82 -18.32 -2.54
N LYS A 83 -5.79 -17.33 -3.41
CA LYS A 83 -6.31 -15.97 -3.19
C LYS A 83 -7.83 -15.93 -3.08
N ALA A 84 -8.55 -16.73 -3.86
CA ALA A 84 -10.00 -16.81 -3.80
C ALA A 84 -10.43 -17.37 -2.45
N LYS A 85 -9.78 -18.46 -2.00
CA LYS A 85 -10.02 -19.04 -0.68
C LYS A 85 -9.76 -18.04 0.45
N VAL A 86 -8.65 -17.30 0.39
CA VAL A 86 -8.33 -16.26 1.38
C VAL A 86 -9.39 -15.15 1.41
N SER A 87 -9.81 -14.67 0.23
CA SER A 87 -10.82 -13.62 0.13
C SER A 87 -12.16 -14.06 0.73
N LEU A 88 -12.62 -15.26 0.40
CA LEU A 88 -13.85 -15.86 0.95
C LEU A 88 -13.77 -16.10 2.46
N GLU A 89 -12.66 -16.61 2.98
CA GLU A 89 -12.51 -16.80 4.44
C GLU A 89 -12.44 -15.48 5.21
N SER A 90 -11.94 -14.41 4.56
CA SER A 90 -11.81 -13.09 5.18
C SER A 90 -13.11 -12.31 5.23
N SER A 91 -14.07 -12.58 4.33
CA SER A 91 -15.39 -11.94 4.36
C SER A 91 -16.30 -12.47 5.48
N GLU A 92 -16.01 -13.66 6.03
CA GLU A 92 -16.86 -14.33 7.02
C GLU A 92 -16.70 -13.86 8.50
N LYS A 93 -15.97 -12.78 8.81
CA LYS A 93 -15.71 -12.42 10.22
C LYS A 93 -15.76 -10.92 10.52
N THR A 94 -16.70 -10.51 11.37
CA THR A 94 -16.59 -9.25 12.13
C THR A 94 -16.77 -9.52 13.63
N GLU A 95 -15.66 -9.83 14.31
CA GLU A 95 -15.56 -9.58 15.76
C GLU A 95 -15.34 -8.07 15.95
N GLU A 96 -16.02 -7.46 16.92
CA GLU A 96 -15.86 -6.03 17.24
C GLU A 96 -14.39 -5.73 17.58
N PHE A 97 -13.89 -4.55 17.20
CA PHE A 97 -12.50 -4.12 17.43
C PHE A 97 -11.40 -5.02 16.80
N THR A 98 -11.68 -5.57 15.62
CA THR A 98 -10.69 -6.32 14.83
C THR A 98 -9.83 -5.41 13.95
N THR A 99 -8.53 -5.68 13.90
CA THR A 99 -7.59 -5.20 12.90
C THR A 99 -7.15 -6.36 12.03
N PHE A 100 -7.26 -6.20 10.70
CA PHE A 100 -6.93 -7.24 9.74
C PHE A 100 -5.75 -6.77 8.87
N SER A 101 -4.77 -7.64 8.67
CA SER A 101 -3.60 -7.39 7.82
C SER A 101 -3.30 -8.61 6.97
N VAL A 102 -2.73 -8.38 5.80
CA VAL A 102 -2.29 -9.46 4.91
C VAL A 102 -0.82 -9.29 4.57
N LEU A 103 -0.10 -10.38 4.73
CA LEU A 103 1.25 -10.60 4.25
C LEU A 103 1.15 -11.53 3.04
N TYR A 104 1.69 -11.12 1.91
CA TYR A 104 1.62 -11.88 0.68
C TYR A 104 2.97 -11.85 -0.04
N VAL A 105 3.46 -13.03 -0.38
CA VAL A 105 4.66 -13.20 -1.20
C VAL A 105 4.31 -13.99 -2.43
N LYS A 106 4.73 -13.47 -3.58
CA LYS A 106 4.64 -14.16 -4.87
C LYS A 106 6.02 -14.27 -5.49
N VAL A 107 6.38 -15.47 -5.92
CA VAL A 107 7.63 -15.75 -6.63
C VAL A 107 7.29 -16.25 -8.02
N ARG A 108 7.81 -15.57 -9.04
CA ARG A 108 7.64 -15.93 -10.45
C ARG A 108 8.99 -16.29 -11.06
N GLU A 109 9.08 -17.42 -11.73
CA GLU A 109 10.22 -17.79 -12.55
C GLU A 109 9.97 -17.48 -14.04
N ALA A 110 11.00 -17.71 -14.86
CA ALA A 110 10.89 -17.57 -16.30
C ALA A 110 9.83 -18.55 -16.86
N PRO A 111 8.92 -18.10 -17.74
CA PRO A 111 7.90 -18.97 -18.33
C PRO A 111 8.51 -20.13 -19.12
N ILE A 112 7.88 -21.29 -19.07
CA ILE A 112 8.18 -22.44 -19.92
C ILE A 112 7.06 -22.57 -20.94
N MET A 113 7.39 -22.39 -22.22
CA MET A 113 6.44 -22.36 -23.33
C MET A 113 6.56 -23.60 -24.21
N LEU A 114 5.43 -24.04 -24.75
CA LEU A 114 5.40 -25.03 -25.83
C LEU A 114 5.84 -24.38 -27.15
N GLU A 115 6.71 -25.06 -27.89
CA GLU A 115 7.13 -24.69 -29.25
C GLU A 115 6.57 -25.62 -30.31
N GLU A 116 6.38 -25.08 -31.51
CA GLU A 116 5.90 -25.83 -32.69
C GLU A 116 4.58 -26.55 -32.39
N VAL A 117 3.65 -25.78 -31.82
CA VAL A 117 2.36 -26.28 -31.36
C VAL A 117 1.35 -26.30 -32.50
N ASP A 118 0.62 -27.41 -32.63
CA ASP A 118 -0.50 -27.52 -33.57
C ASP A 118 -1.56 -28.52 -33.07
N LEU A 119 -2.75 -28.50 -33.68
CA LEU A 119 -3.82 -29.46 -33.36
C LEU A 119 -3.36 -30.90 -33.60
N SER A 120 -3.68 -31.82 -32.70
CA SER A 120 -3.37 -33.24 -32.92
C SER A 120 -4.19 -33.83 -34.10
N PRO A 121 -3.69 -34.87 -34.79
CA PRO A 121 -4.41 -35.47 -35.92
C PRO A 121 -5.84 -35.94 -35.59
N ARG A 122 -6.02 -36.56 -34.41
CA ARG A 122 -7.33 -37.00 -33.90
C ARG A 122 -8.33 -35.85 -33.86
N ILE A 123 -7.87 -34.71 -33.37
CA ILE A 123 -8.72 -33.53 -33.15
C ILE A 123 -8.99 -32.79 -34.45
N ARG A 124 -8.03 -32.76 -35.38
CA ARG A 124 -8.27 -32.24 -36.73
C ARG A 124 -9.35 -33.03 -37.47
N ASN A 125 -9.38 -34.36 -37.32
CA ASN A 125 -10.42 -35.20 -37.90
C ASN A 125 -11.77 -34.95 -37.23
N PHE A 126 -11.81 -34.94 -35.89
CA PHE A 126 -13.02 -34.63 -35.14
C PHE A 126 -13.64 -33.29 -35.55
N LEU A 127 -12.81 -32.25 -35.68
CA LEU A 127 -13.23 -30.91 -36.09
C LEU A 127 -13.80 -30.88 -37.51
N LYS A 128 -13.24 -31.67 -38.45
CA LYS A 128 -13.76 -31.77 -39.82
C LYS A 128 -15.11 -32.49 -39.88
N GLU A 129 -15.32 -33.47 -39.01
CA GLU A 129 -16.52 -34.32 -39.00
C GLU A 129 -17.70 -33.68 -38.26
N ASN A 130 -17.43 -33.03 -37.12
CA ASN A 130 -18.48 -32.56 -36.19
C ASN A 130 -18.65 -31.03 -36.19
N GLY A 131 -17.68 -30.29 -36.75
CA GLY A 131 -17.71 -28.83 -36.73
C GLY A 131 -17.23 -28.22 -35.41
N LEU A 132 -17.40 -26.89 -35.29
CA LEU A 132 -16.77 -26.12 -34.21
C LEU A 132 -17.51 -26.13 -32.88
N ASP A 133 -18.84 -26.14 -32.90
CA ASP A 133 -19.63 -26.12 -31.67
C ASP A 133 -19.31 -27.36 -30.82
N ASP A 134 -19.34 -28.55 -31.44
CA ASP A 134 -18.98 -29.80 -30.79
C ASP A 134 -17.51 -29.83 -30.35
N PHE A 135 -16.61 -29.25 -31.16
CA PHE A 135 -15.20 -29.10 -30.78
C PHE A 135 -15.05 -28.28 -29.49
N TYR A 136 -15.67 -27.11 -29.39
CA TYR A 136 -15.57 -26.26 -28.20
C TYR A 136 -16.19 -26.88 -26.96
N GLN A 137 -17.22 -27.73 -27.12
CA GLN A 137 -17.80 -28.48 -25.99
C GLN A 137 -16.84 -29.52 -25.40
N VAL A 138 -15.97 -30.12 -26.21
CA VAL A 138 -15.05 -31.19 -25.77
C VAL A 138 -13.62 -30.72 -25.53
N ALA A 139 -13.19 -29.63 -26.17
CA ALA A 139 -11.83 -29.09 -26.07
C ALA A 139 -11.74 -27.79 -25.26
N GLY A 140 -12.88 -27.11 -25.04
CA GLY A 140 -12.86 -25.72 -24.58
C GLY A 140 -12.31 -24.78 -25.65
N TYR A 141 -12.10 -23.51 -25.28
CA TYR A 141 -11.84 -22.43 -26.24
C TYR A 141 -10.36 -22.07 -26.38
N GLU A 142 -9.56 -22.46 -25.40
CA GLU A 142 -8.13 -22.18 -25.33
C GLU A 142 -7.39 -23.47 -25.00
N TYR A 143 -6.09 -23.50 -25.26
CA TYR A 143 -5.21 -24.56 -24.76
C TYR A 143 -4.13 -23.97 -23.86
N ILE A 144 -3.62 -24.80 -22.95
CA ILE A 144 -2.51 -24.43 -22.07
C ILE A 144 -1.21 -24.49 -22.89
N ALA A 145 -0.70 -23.32 -23.27
CA ALA A 145 0.46 -23.14 -24.14
C ALA A 145 1.78 -23.08 -23.37
N GLY A 146 1.74 -22.99 -22.05
CA GLY A 146 2.92 -22.94 -21.20
C GLY A 146 2.58 -22.76 -19.73
N ILE A 147 3.61 -22.79 -18.90
CA ILE A 147 3.52 -22.61 -17.45
C ILE A 147 4.47 -21.51 -17.00
N ILE A 148 4.15 -20.90 -15.87
CA ILE A 148 5.03 -20.02 -15.13
C ILE A 148 5.31 -20.73 -13.80
N PRO A 149 6.48 -21.36 -13.66
CA PRO A 149 6.90 -21.94 -12.40
C PRO A 149 7.00 -20.85 -11.33
N GLY A 150 6.75 -21.24 -10.09
CA GLY A 150 6.76 -20.30 -8.99
C GLY A 150 5.95 -20.79 -7.81
N GLY A 151 5.67 -19.87 -6.91
CA GLY A 151 4.89 -20.14 -5.72
C GLY A 151 4.33 -18.88 -5.11
N GLU A 152 3.39 -19.07 -4.22
CA GLU A 152 2.83 -17.98 -3.44
C GLU A 152 2.58 -18.41 -2.00
N PHE A 153 2.76 -17.48 -1.09
CA PHE A 153 2.48 -17.62 0.32
C PHE A 153 1.64 -16.44 0.77
N ILE A 154 0.50 -16.72 1.40
CA ILE A 154 -0.42 -15.71 1.93
C ILE A 154 -0.60 -16.00 3.42
N SER A 155 -0.42 -14.99 4.26
CA SER A 155 -0.79 -15.03 5.67
C SER A 155 -1.79 -13.92 5.98
N THR A 156 -2.99 -14.31 6.38
CA THR A 156 -3.97 -13.38 6.95
C THR A 156 -3.74 -13.27 8.45
N ILE A 157 -3.55 -12.06 8.94
CA ILE A 157 -3.29 -11.75 10.34
C ILE A 157 -4.50 -11.01 10.89
N LYS A 158 -5.22 -11.66 11.80
CA LYS A 158 -6.35 -11.09 12.51
C LYS A 158 -5.92 -10.74 13.93
N ILE A 159 -6.15 -9.51 14.34
CA ILE A 159 -5.87 -9.03 15.70
C ILE A 159 -7.15 -8.51 16.30
N VAL A 160 -7.64 -9.18 17.33
CA VAL A 160 -8.84 -8.79 18.05
C VAL A 160 -8.42 -8.05 19.31
N SER A 161 -8.88 -6.81 19.45
CA SER A 161 -8.62 -5.98 20.62
C SER A 161 -9.78 -6.05 21.60
N SER A 162 -9.49 -6.01 22.89
CA SER A 162 -10.54 -6.01 23.93
C SER A 162 -11.43 -4.75 23.93
N ASN A 163 -10.95 -3.64 23.36
CA ASN A 163 -11.68 -2.37 23.31
C ASN A 163 -11.18 -1.47 22.17
N ARG A 164 -11.91 -0.37 21.92
CA ARG A 164 -11.61 0.63 20.87
C ARG A 164 -10.24 1.31 21.04
N GLU A 165 -9.85 1.69 22.25
CA GLU A 165 -8.57 2.37 22.48
C GLU A 165 -7.39 1.46 22.13
N THR A 166 -7.45 0.20 22.55
CA THR A 166 -6.45 -0.81 22.22
C THR A 166 -6.42 -1.06 20.71
N LYS A 167 -7.59 -1.11 20.06
CA LYS A 167 -7.67 -1.23 18.61
C LYS A 167 -6.98 -0.08 17.89
N GLU A 168 -7.20 1.15 18.30
CA GLU A 168 -6.56 2.33 17.70
C GLU A 168 -5.04 2.31 17.86
N LYS A 169 -4.53 1.82 19.00
CA LYS A 169 -3.09 1.60 19.22
C LYS A 169 -2.54 0.50 18.30
N VAL A 170 -3.28 -0.58 18.10
CA VAL A 170 -2.91 -1.67 17.18
C VAL A 170 -2.89 -1.18 15.74
N ASP A 171 -3.94 -0.49 15.30
CA ASP A 171 -4.03 0.10 13.95
C ASP A 171 -2.87 1.07 13.69
N ALA A 172 -2.55 1.90 14.69
CA ALA A 172 -1.42 2.80 14.68
C ALA A 172 -0.07 2.10 14.52
N ALA A 173 0.12 0.96 15.19
CA ALA A 173 1.36 0.19 15.15
C ALA A 173 1.50 -0.60 13.84
N LEU A 174 0.39 -1.01 13.22
CA LEU A 174 0.36 -1.81 11.99
C LEU A 174 0.05 -0.99 10.74
N ASN A 175 0.20 0.33 10.78
CA ASN A 175 -0.03 1.18 9.62
C ASN A 175 1.12 1.12 8.58
N ALA A 176 2.17 0.35 8.85
CA ALA A 176 3.24 0.11 7.90
C ALA A 176 2.71 -0.65 6.68
N GLN A 177 2.90 -0.06 5.49
CA GLN A 177 2.77 -0.76 4.23
C GLN A 177 4.16 -1.07 3.70
N ILE A 178 4.45 -2.36 3.51
CA ILE A 178 5.69 -2.82 2.88
C ILE A 178 5.33 -3.34 1.51
N SER A 179 6.01 -2.86 0.48
CA SER A 179 5.97 -3.44 -0.85
C SER A 179 7.39 -3.42 -1.41
N PHE A 180 7.94 -4.58 -1.78
CA PHE A 180 9.20 -4.63 -2.49
C PHE A 180 9.21 -5.75 -3.53
N THR A 181 9.95 -5.51 -4.62
CA THR A 181 10.20 -6.48 -5.68
C THR A 181 11.71 -6.67 -5.78
N SER A 182 12.19 -7.91 -5.78
CA SER A 182 13.62 -8.19 -5.91
C SER A 182 13.89 -9.36 -6.85
N PRO A 183 14.93 -9.27 -7.70
CA PRO A 183 15.45 -10.42 -8.45
C PRO A 183 16.18 -11.45 -7.56
N VAL A 184 16.45 -11.12 -6.28
CA VAL A 184 17.01 -12.02 -5.26
C VAL A 184 16.40 -11.66 -3.89
N PRO A 185 15.71 -12.58 -3.17
CA PRO A 185 15.17 -12.24 -1.84
C PRO A 185 16.27 -11.86 -0.84
N GLY A 186 16.01 -10.84 -0.01
CA GLY A 186 16.88 -10.49 1.13
C GLY A 186 17.16 -8.99 1.31
N ASN A 187 16.98 -8.16 0.28
CA ASN A 187 17.27 -6.72 0.33
C ASN A 187 16.03 -5.80 0.28
N GLY A 188 14.84 -6.30 0.66
CA GLY A 188 13.75 -5.41 1.02
C GLY A 188 14.17 -4.57 2.23
N SER A 189 13.67 -3.33 2.37
CA SER A 189 14.05 -2.40 3.45
C SER A 189 14.20 -3.14 4.80
N LEU A 190 15.46 -3.40 5.17
CA LEU A 190 15.79 -4.22 6.34
C LEU A 190 15.16 -3.60 7.60
N GLU A 191 15.10 -2.28 7.63
CA GLU A 191 14.51 -1.46 8.68
C GLU A 191 13.00 -1.73 8.84
N ALA A 192 12.23 -1.69 7.75
CA ALA A 192 10.78 -1.92 7.81
C ALA A 192 10.41 -3.35 8.27
N ASN A 193 11.23 -4.34 7.89
CA ASN A 193 11.06 -5.72 8.33
C ASN A 193 11.34 -5.90 9.83
N LEU A 194 12.39 -5.24 10.34
CA LEU A 194 12.73 -5.26 11.77
C LEU A 194 11.66 -4.56 12.62
N GLU A 195 11.10 -3.46 12.12
CA GLU A 195 10.02 -2.73 12.77
C GLU A 195 8.74 -3.58 12.89
N LEU A 196 8.29 -4.20 11.79
CA LEU A 196 7.12 -5.10 11.81
C LEU A 196 7.33 -6.29 12.74
N LYS A 197 8.52 -6.90 12.69
CA LYS A 197 8.87 -8.00 13.58
C LYS A 197 8.74 -7.57 15.04
N SER A 198 9.36 -6.45 15.41
CA SER A 198 9.28 -5.92 16.78
C SER A 198 7.85 -5.60 17.20
N THR A 199 7.03 -5.09 16.28
CA THR A 199 5.62 -4.78 16.51
C THR A 199 4.83 -6.06 16.83
N PHE A 200 4.99 -7.12 16.04
CA PHE A 200 4.32 -8.39 16.32
C PHE A 200 4.74 -8.98 17.67
N SER A 201 6.03 -8.94 18.00
CA SER A 201 6.51 -9.44 19.29
C SER A 201 5.97 -8.63 20.48
N GLN A 202 5.77 -7.32 20.33
CA GLN A 202 5.15 -6.47 21.35
C GLN A 202 3.66 -6.75 21.50
N LEU A 203 2.93 -6.85 20.37
CA LEU A 203 1.51 -7.15 20.37
C LEU A 203 1.23 -8.53 20.99
N ALA A 204 2.05 -9.54 20.67
CA ALA A 204 1.91 -10.89 21.23
C ALA A 204 2.04 -10.93 22.77
N LYS A 205 2.72 -9.96 23.38
CA LYS A 205 2.86 -9.84 24.85
C LYS A 205 1.72 -9.07 25.51
N ASN A 206 0.88 -8.40 24.74
CA ASN A 206 -0.20 -7.60 25.27
C ASN A 206 -1.42 -8.48 25.56
N SER A 207 -1.78 -8.64 26.83
CA SER A 207 -2.91 -9.48 27.26
C SER A 207 -4.28 -8.96 26.80
N GLN A 208 -4.36 -7.72 26.31
CA GLN A 208 -5.59 -7.12 25.78
C GLN A 208 -5.82 -7.38 24.29
N VAL A 209 -4.91 -8.09 23.62
CA VAL A 209 -5.03 -8.44 22.21
C VAL A 209 -4.93 -9.95 22.02
N ARG A 210 -5.70 -10.45 21.07
CA ARG A 210 -5.65 -11.84 20.61
C ARG A 210 -5.26 -11.82 19.15
N ILE A 211 -4.20 -12.55 18.82
CA ILE A 211 -3.61 -12.56 17.48
C ILE A 211 -3.79 -13.95 16.88
N GLU A 212 -4.30 -13.99 15.65
CA GLU A 212 -4.40 -15.21 14.85
C GLU A 212 -3.72 -14.97 13.51
N ALA A 213 -2.80 -15.86 13.12
CA ALA A 213 -2.33 -15.93 11.73
C ALA A 213 -2.84 -17.21 11.09
N ARG A 214 -3.39 -17.09 9.88
CA ARG A 214 -3.71 -18.23 9.02
C ARG A 214 -2.87 -18.14 7.77
N CYS A 215 -2.13 -19.21 7.50
CA CYS A 215 -1.20 -19.29 6.40
C CYS A 215 -1.72 -20.23 5.32
N TYR A 216 -1.55 -19.83 4.07
CA TYR A 216 -1.88 -20.58 2.87
C TYR A 216 -0.66 -20.51 1.97
N ARG A 217 -0.34 -21.61 1.29
CA ARG A 217 0.77 -21.63 0.34
C ARG A 217 0.49 -22.48 -0.88
N LYS A 218 1.24 -22.19 -1.94
CA LYS A 218 1.37 -22.98 -3.15
C LYS A 218 2.85 -23.08 -3.50
N GLY A 219 3.38 -24.30 -3.45
CA GLY A 219 4.83 -24.54 -3.44
C GLY A 219 5.48 -24.17 -2.10
N GLY A 220 6.78 -24.47 -2.00
CA GLY A 220 7.57 -24.26 -0.80
C GLY A 220 7.37 -25.33 0.29
N ASP A 221 8.46 -25.69 0.96
CA ASP A 221 8.48 -26.69 2.03
C ASP A 221 8.29 -26.11 3.44
N GLY A 222 8.22 -26.99 4.44
CA GLY A 222 8.13 -26.64 5.87
C GLY A 222 6.72 -26.75 6.43
N LEU A 223 6.55 -26.48 7.73
CA LEU A 223 5.24 -26.43 8.37
C LEU A 223 4.59 -25.05 8.16
N LEU A 224 3.27 -25.02 8.02
CA LEU A 224 2.53 -23.77 8.09
C LEU A 224 2.59 -23.24 9.52
N VAL A 225 2.87 -21.95 9.63
CA VAL A 225 3.06 -21.24 10.89
C VAL A 225 1.75 -20.59 11.34
N THR A 226 1.58 -20.41 12.65
CA THR A 226 0.31 -19.98 13.26
C THR A 226 0.39 -18.63 13.97
N ASN A 227 1.55 -17.96 13.95
CA ASN A 227 1.73 -16.62 14.50
C ASN A 227 2.34 -15.65 13.45
N PRO A 228 2.13 -14.33 13.60
CA PRO A 228 2.56 -13.37 12.58
C PRO A 228 4.07 -13.21 12.42
N GLU A 229 4.84 -13.38 13.51
CA GLU A 229 6.30 -13.24 13.47
C GLU A 229 6.91 -14.36 12.61
N ASP A 230 6.49 -15.60 12.85
CA ASP A 230 6.91 -16.74 12.05
C ASP A 230 6.39 -16.66 10.62
N ALA A 231 5.18 -16.12 10.40
CA ALA A 231 4.66 -15.87 9.05
C ALA A 231 5.53 -14.86 8.28
N LEU A 232 5.96 -13.78 8.93
CA LEU A 232 6.89 -12.79 8.35
C LEU A 232 8.25 -13.42 8.03
N ASN A 233 8.81 -14.19 8.96
CA ASN A 233 10.07 -14.90 8.73
C ASN A 233 9.93 -15.91 7.56
N TYR A 234 8.82 -16.64 7.50
CA TYR A 234 8.57 -17.60 6.42
C TYR A 234 8.45 -16.90 5.06
N ALA A 235 7.67 -15.83 4.98
CA ALA A 235 7.52 -15.01 3.77
C ALA A 235 8.86 -14.49 3.24
N LEU A 236 9.71 -13.96 4.12
CA LEU A 236 11.04 -13.45 3.75
C LEU A 236 11.95 -14.54 3.17
N ASN A 237 11.81 -15.78 3.64
CA ASN A 237 12.60 -16.93 3.20
C ASN A 237 11.90 -17.79 2.13
N PHE A 238 10.67 -17.43 1.74
CA PHE A 238 9.84 -18.25 0.87
C PHE A 238 10.51 -18.66 -0.44
N PRO A 239 11.27 -17.81 -1.16
CA PRO A 239 11.87 -18.25 -2.41
C PRO A 239 12.99 -19.28 -2.19
N ALA A 240 13.61 -19.35 -1.00
CA ALA A 240 14.55 -20.42 -0.67
C ALA A 240 13.81 -21.75 -0.45
N TYR A 241 12.65 -21.73 0.22
CA TYR A 241 11.79 -22.91 0.38
C TYR A 241 11.22 -23.39 -0.96
N LEU A 242 10.89 -22.45 -1.86
CA LEU A 242 10.35 -22.78 -3.17
C LEU A 242 11.33 -23.54 -4.06
N ARG A 243 12.65 -23.27 -3.93
CA ARG A 243 13.67 -24.03 -4.67
C ARG A 243 13.70 -25.52 -4.28
N GLN A 244 13.25 -25.86 -3.08
CA GLN A 244 13.21 -27.24 -2.58
C GLN A 244 11.94 -27.96 -3.03
N SER A 245 10.81 -27.26 -3.01
CA SER A 245 9.52 -27.77 -3.48
C SER A 245 8.89 -26.80 -4.50
N PRO A 246 9.31 -26.85 -5.78
CA PRO A 246 8.76 -25.99 -6.82
C PRO A 246 7.30 -26.34 -7.13
N SER A 247 6.55 -25.36 -7.61
CA SER A 247 5.16 -25.53 -8.03
C SER A 247 4.90 -24.75 -9.32
N ILE A 248 3.74 -25.00 -9.94
CA ILE A 248 3.23 -24.15 -11.01
C ILE A 248 2.44 -23.01 -10.36
N LEU A 249 2.86 -21.78 -10.59
CA LEU A 249 2.15 -20.62 -10.09
C LEU A 249 0.98 -20.27 -11.01
N GLN A 250 1.29 -20.14 -12.30
CA GLN A 250 0.37 -19.68 -13.33
C GLN A 250 0.53 -20.53 -14.60
N VAL A 251 -0.51 -20.55 -15.42
CA VAL A 251 -0.50 -21.10 -16.77
C VAL A 251 -0.66 -20.00 -17.79
N ILE A 252 -0.12 -20.22 -18.97
CA ILE A 252 -0.28 -19.35 -20.13
C ILE A 252 -1.17 -20.09 -21.10
N CYS A 253 -2.33 -19.52 -21.41
CA CYS A 253 -3.24 -20.08 -22.39
C CYS A 253 -3.21 -19.28 -23.69
N LYS A 254 -3.44 -19.98 -24.80
CA LYS A 254 -3.61 -19.37 -26.12
C LYS A 254 -4.88 -19.86 -26.79
N PRO A 255 -5.52 -19.02 -27.61
CA PRO A 255 -6.66 -19.43 -28.43
C PRO A 255 -6.25 -20.49 -29.46
N TYR A 256 -7.11 -21.48 -29.72
CA TYR A 256 -6.87 -22.45 -30.80
C TYR A 256 -6.79 -21.79 -32.19
N GLN A 257 -7.42 -20.63 -32.38
CA GLN A 257 -7.42 -19.89 -33.65
C GLN A 257 -6.03 -19.35 -34.05
N ASP A 258 -5.08 -19.35 -33.13
CA ASP A 258 -3.68 -18.98 -33.37
C ASP A 258 -2.87 -20.14 -33.99
N LEU A 259 -3.39 -21.38 -33.98
CA LEU A 259 -2.72 -22.55 -34.55
C LEU A 259 -2.83 -22.57 -36.07
N LEU A 260 -1.76 -23.01 -36.75
CA LEU A 260 -1.67 -23.01 -38.21
C LEU A 260 -2.73 -23.91 -38.86
N SER A 261 -2.98 -25.10 -38.29
CA SER A 261 -3.97 -26.04 -38.80
C SER A 261 -5.41 -25.72 -38.38
N PHE A 262 -5.64 -24.62 -37.65
CA PHE A 262 -7.00 -24.21 -37.29
C PHE A 262 -7.74 -23.61 -38.50
N PRO A 263 -9.01 -23.98 -38.76
CA PRO A 263 -9.77 -23.46 -39.90
C PRO A 263 -9.88 -21.92 -39.93
N ARG A 264 -9.46 -21.31 -41.06
CA ARG A 264 -9.36 -19.84 -41.17
C ARG A 264 -10.70 -19.10 -41.38
N GLY A 265 -11.74 -19.80 -41.84
CA GLY A 265 -13.04 -19.20 -42.19
C GLY A 265 -14.02 -18.99 -41.02
N LEU A 266 -13.67 -19.46 -39.81
CA LEU A 266 -14.58 -19.51 -38.67
C LEU A 266 -14.20 -18.55 -37.52
N LYS A 267 -13.27 -17.61 -37.75
CA LYS A 267 -12.68 -16.76 -36.70
C LYS A 267 -13.62 -15.71 -36.09
N ALA A 268 -14.67 -15.27 -36.79
CA ALA A 268 -15.44 -14.08 -36.42
C ALA A 268 -16.74 -14.37 -35.64
N ILE A 269 -17.40 -15.50 -35.90
CA ILE A 269 -18.70 -15.85 -35.31
C ILE A 269 -18.54 -16.33 -33.85
N ASP A 270 -17.44 -17.01 -33.54
CA ASP A 270 -17.25 -17.68 -32.24
C ASP A 270 -16.65 -16.79 -31.15
N MET A 271 -15.84 -15.79 -31.53
CA MET A 271 -15.44 -14.75 -30.59
C MET A 271 -16.65 -13.97 -30.09
N MET A 272 -17.68 -13.76 -30.93
CA MET A 272 -18.93 -13.13 -30.52
C MET A 272 -19.74 -14.02 -29.57
N VAL A 273 -19.82 -15.34 -29.77
CA VAL A 273 -20.50 -16.26 -28.84
C VAL A 273 -19.79 -16.32 -27.49
N LEU A 274 -18.46 -16.48 -27.50
CA LEU A 274 -17.63 -16.40 -26.30
C LEU A 274 -17.76 -15.05 -25.58
N GLN A 275 -17.71 -13.94 -26.31
CA GLN A 275 -17.90 -12.61 -25.74
C GLN A 275 -19.30 -12.44 -25.17
N ARG A 276 -20.33 -12.94 -25.86
CA ARG A 276 -21.72 -12.91 -25.39
C ARG A 276 -21.90 -13.70 -24.10
N GLN A 277 -21.21 -14.82 -23.94
CA GLN A 277 -21.21 -15.62 -22.70
C GLN A 277 -20.26 -15.08 -21.62
N LYS A 278 -19.19 -14.34 -21.98
CA LYS A 278 -18.33 -13.65 -21.00
C LYS A 278 -19.00 -12.41 -20.42
N ARG A 279 -19.87 -11.75 -21.20
CA ARG A 279 -20.44 -10.46 -20.86
C ARG A 279 -21.12 -10.41 -19.49
N PRO A 280 -21.97 -11.37 -19.08
CA PRO A 280 -22.59 -11.33 -17.75
C PRO A 280 -21.57 -11.38 -16.60
N LEU A 281 -20.55 -12.22 -16.71
CA LEU A 281 -19.47 -12.28 -15.71
C LEU A 281 -18.61 -11.00 -15.72
N GLN A 282 -18.38 -10.42 -16.90
CA GLN A 282 -17.67 -9.15 -17.03
C GLN A 282 -18.47 -8.00 -16.40
N ASP A 283 -19.79 -7.94 -16.65
CA ASP A 283 -20.68 -6.93 -16.08
C ASP A 283 -20.71 -7.05 -14.55
N LEU A 284 -20.90 -8.27 -14.00
CA LEU A 284 -20.80 -8.52 -12.55
C LEU A 284 -19.46 -8.08 -11.98
N PHE A 285 -18.38 -8.37 -12.70
CA PHE A 285 -17.04 -8.02 -12.28
C PHE A 285 -16.79 -6.50 -12.29
N ASP A 286 -17.26 -5.78 -13.32
CA ASP A 286 -17.14 -4.32 -13.39
C ASP A 286 -17.93 -3.65 -12.26
N ILE A 287 -19.13 -4.16 -11.95
CA ILE A 287 -19.94 -3.71 -10.81
C ILE A 287 -19.20 -3.98 -9.49
N PHE A 288 -18.63 -5.17 -9.31
CA PHE A 288 -17.82 -5.54 -8.13
C PHE A 288 -16.65 -4.57 -7.95
N ARG A 289 -15.92 -4.29 -9.02
CA ARG A 289 -14.76 -3.38 -9.02
C ARG A 289 -15.17 -1.97 -8.64
N GLN A 290 -16.22 -1.43 -9.25
CA GLN A 290 -16.70 -0.08 -8.98
C GLN A 290 -17.07 0.08 -7.51
N LYS A 291 -17.87 -0.85 -6.96
CA LYS A 291 -18.29 -0.82 -5.54
C LYS A 291 -17.10 -0.99 -4.59
N SER A 292 -16.15 -1.87 -4.95
CA SER A 292 -14.90 -2.06 -4.20
C SER A 292 -14.05 -0.78 -4.12
N GLN A 293 -13.94 -0.04 -5.23
CA GLN A 293 -13.26 1.25 -5.26
C GLN A 293 -13.95 2.29 -4.38
N THR A 294 -15.28 2.34 -4.39
CA THR A 294 -16.04 3.22 -3.50
C THR A 294 -15.82 2.87 -2.03
N ILE A 295 -15.81 1.59 -1.66
CA ILE A 295 -15.49 1.16 -0.29
C ILE A 295 -14.09 1.63 0.12
N ALA A 296 -13.09 1.43 -0.74
CA ALA A 296 -11.72 1.89 -0.46
C ALA A 296 -11.64 3.41 -0.27
N GLN A 297 -12.38 4.19 -1.08
CA GLN A 297 -12.47 5.65 -0.90
C GLN A 297 -13.13 6.02 0.42
N ILE A 298 -14.23 5.36 0.80
CA ILE A 298 -14.88 5.56 2.10
C ILE A 298 -13.90 5.26 3.23
N ASP A 299 -13.15 4.17 3.15
CA ASP A 299 -12.15 3.81 4.16
C ASP A 299 -11.06 4.89 4.30
N GLN A 300 -10.57 5.44 3.19
CA GLN A 300 -9.61 6.55 3.22
C GLN A 300 -10.18 7.82 3.86
N ILE A 301 -11.45 8.14 3.58
CA ILE A 301 -12.13 9.29 4.19
C ILE A 301 -12.32 9.08 5.69
N LEU A 302 -12.76 7.89 6.10
CA LEU A 302 -12.95 7.55 7.52
C LEU A 302 -11.63 7.49 8.29
N LEU A 303 -10.51 7.22 7.61
CA LEU A 303 -9.17 7.28 8.21
C LEU A 303 -8.69 8.72 8.40
N ASN A 304 -9.07 9.64 7.50
CA ASN A 304 -8.57 11.02 7.48
C ASN A 304 -9.70 12.06 7.34
N PRO A 305 -10.71 12.07 8.23
CA PRO A 305 -11.94 12.85 8.04
C PRO A 305 -11.70 14.37 7.98
N MET A 306 -10.66 14.86 8.63
CA MET A 306 -10.29 16.29 8.65
C MET A 306 -9.89 16.81 7.25
N GLN A 307 -9.46 15.94 6.35
CA GLN A 307 -9.15 16.31 4.96
C GLN A 307 -10.39 16.57 4.11
N PHE A 308 -11.60 16.35 4.64
CA PHE A 308 -12.83 16.45 3.87
C PHE A 308 -13.85 17.39 4.55
N HIS A 309 -14.70 18.02 3.74
CA HIS A 309 -15.77 18.90 4.23
C HIS A 309 -17.02 18.08 4.59
N GLY A 310 -17.60 18.32 5.77
CA GLY A 310 -18.91 17.76 6.14
C GLY A 310 -18.94 16.23 6.16
N VAL A 311 -17.91 15.58 6.73
CA VAL A 311 -17.86 14.11 6.83
C VAL A 311 -18.92 13.61 7.80
N GLU A 312 -19.96 12.97 7.27
CA GLU A 312 -20.96 12.24 8.06
C GLU A 312 -20.53 10.77 8.21
N GLU A 313 -19.73 10.46 9.23
CA GLU A 313 -19.14 9.12 9.42
C GLU A 313 -20.19 8.00 9.46
N ASP A 314 -21.33 8.22 10.13
CA ASP A 314 -22.38 7.19 10.25
C ASP A 314 -23.01 6.86 8.91
N VAL A 315 -23.20 7.86 8.04
CA VAL A 315 -23.71 7.68 6.68
C VAL A 315 -22.70 6.91 5.84
N LEU A 316 -21.41 7.27 5.91
CA LEU A 316 -20.33 6.56 5.22
C LEU A 316 -20.22 5.10 5.67
N ARG A 317 -20.26 4.83 6.98
CA ARG A 317 -20.22 3.47 7.55
C ARG A 317 -21.46 2.65 7.17
N LYS A 318 -22.63 3.25 7.10
CA LYS A 318 -23.86 2.59 6.64
C LYS A 318 -23.78 2.25 5.15
N GLY A 319 -23.35 3.20 4.33
CA GLY A 319 -23.15 3.02 2.89
C GLY A 319 -22.12 1.93 2.59
N LYS A 320 -20.98 1.92 3.31
CA LYS A 320 -19.97 0.86 3.23
C LYS A 320 -20.58 -0.53 3.46
N ARG A 321 -21.32 -0.73 4.56
CA ARG A 321 -21.96 -2.02 4.86
C ARG A 321 -22.92 -2.49 3.76
N GLN A 322 -23.68 -1.57 3.16
CA GLN A 322 -24.58 -1.90 2.05
C GLN A 322 -23.81 -2.28 0.78
N LEU A 323 -22.71 -1.58 0.48
CA LEU A 323 -21.83 -1.91 -0.65
C LEU A 323 -21.19 -3.29 -0.45
N GLU A 324 -20.70 -3.58 0.76
CA GLU A 324 -20.13 -4.88 1.13
C GLU A 324 -21.17 -6.01 0.94
N HIS A 325 -22.39 -5.82 1.41
CA HIS A 325 -23.47 -6.79 1.21
C HIS A 325 -23.77 -7.03 -0.29
N GLN A 326 -23.75 -5.99 -1.13
CA GLN A 326 -23.90 -6.16 -2.57
C GLN A 326 -22.71 -6.92 -3.19
N LEU A 327 -21.48 -6.75 -2.70
CA LEU A 327 -20.33 -7.53 -3.17
C LEU A 327 -20.53 -9.04 -2.92
N ASP A 328 -21.12 -9.42 -1.78
CA ASP A 328 -21.43 -10.82 -1.47
C ASP A 328 -22.44 -11.42 -2.47
N ILE A 329 -23.52 -10.69 -2.77
CA ILE A 329 -24.54 -11.12 -3.75
C ILE A 329 -23.93 -11.24 -5.15
N ILE A 330 -23.07 -10.29 -5.55
CA ILE A 330 -22.35 -10.36 -6.83
C ILE A 330 -21.49 -11.64 -6.89
N ALA A 331 -20.79 -11.95 -5.82
CA ALA A 331 -19.96 -13.15 -5.75
C ALA A 331 -20.79 -14.44 -5.83
N GLU A 332 -21.93 -14.49 -5.17
CA GLU A 332 -22.86 -15.63 -5.23
C GLU A 332 -23.45 -15.81 -6.65
N ASN A 333 -23.90 -14.73 -7.28
CA ASN A 333 -24.46 -14.78 -8.64
C ASN A 333 -23.42 -15.22 -9.67
N ALA A 334 -22.19 -14.71 -9.56
CA ALA A 334 -21.12 -15.14 -10.43
C ALA A 334 -20.73 -16.62 -10.22
N THR A 335 -20.84 -17.12 -8.97
CA THR A 335 -20.67 -18.55 -8.63
C THR A 335 -21.76 -19.43 -9.24
N LYS A 336 -23.01 -18.99 -9.20
CA LYS A 336 -24.11 -19.71 -9.85
C LYS A 336 -23.94 -19.74 -11.38
N TYR A 337 -23.54 -18.61 -11.99
CA TYR A 337 -23.30 -18.53 -13.44
C TYR A 337 -22.16 -19.45 -13.87
N ALA A 338 -21.08 -19.46 -13.08
CA ALA A 338 -19.92 -20.32 -13.27
C ALA A 338 -20.29 -21.81 -13.35
N ASN A 339 -21.19 -22.25 -12.47
CA ASN A 339 -21.63 -23.64 -12.39
C ASN A 339 -22.68 -23.98 -13.47
N ASN A 340 -23.56 -23.03 -13.83
CA ASN A 340 -24.57 -23.20 -14.87
C ASN A 340 -24.77 -21.91 -15.70
N PRO A 341 -24.08 -21.74 -16.85
CA PRO A 341 -24.14 -20.52 -17.65
C PRO A 341 -25.49 -20.20 -18.30
N GLN A 342 -26.45 -21.13 -18.28
CA GLN A 342 -27.79 -20.97 -18.83
C GLN A 342 -28.79 -20.37 -17.83
N ASP A 343 -28.41 -20.23 -16.54
CA ASP A 343 -29.36 -20.03 -15.45
C ASP A 343 -29.52 -18.57 -14.98
N ILE A 344 -28.73 -17.61 -15.50
CA ILE A 344 -28.72 -16.23 -14.95
C ILE A 344 -28.78 -15.17 -16.04
N SER A 345 -29.84 -14.36 -16.01
CA SER A 345 -29.81 -13.00 -16.56
C SER A 345 -29.24 -12.07 -15.49
N VAL A 346 -28.03 -11.56 -15.70
CA VAL A 346 -27.50 -10.47 -14.86
C VAL A 346 -28.19 -9.19 -15.31
N ASP A 347 -29.11 -8.67 -14.50
CA ASP A 347 -29.71 -7.36 -14.73
C ASP A 347 -29.04 -6.34 -13.80
N SER A 348 -28.62 -5.19 -14.34
CA SER A 348 -28.01 -4.13 -13.54
C SER A 348 -28.95 -3.57 -12.48
N SER A 349 -30.26 -3.79 -12.63
CA SER A 349 -31.28 -3.46 -11.62
C SER A 349 -31.18 -4.28 -10.33
N ASP A 350 -30.51 -5.44 -10.34
CA ASP A 350 -30.26 -6.24 -9.14
C ASP A 350 -29.24 -5.57 -8.19
N PHE A 351 -28.45 -4.63 -8.71
CA PHE A 351 -27.36 -3.97 -7.98
C PHE A 351 -27.53 -2.44 -7.99
N PRO A 352 -28.63 -1.90 -7.42
CA PRO A 352 -28.92 -0.48 -7.49
C PRO A 352 -27.75 0.35 -6.94
N PRO A 353 -27.45 1.50 -7.57
CA PRO A 353 -26.40 2.38 -7.10
C PRO A 353 -26.73 2.82 -5.68
N ILE A 354 -25.80 2.58 -4.75
CA ILE A 354 -25.90 3.09 -3.39
C ILE A 354 -25.37 4.51 -3.44
N SER A 355 -26.26 5.49 -3.29
CA SER A 355 -25.92 6.90 -3.23
C SER A 355 -25.21 7.22 -1.92
N VAL A 356 -23.91 6.96 -1.86
CA VAL A 356 -23.02 7.49 -0.82
C VAL A 356 -22.42 8.78 -1.36
N ALA A 357 -22.88 9.93 -0.87
CA ALA A 357 -22.28 11.21 -1.21
C ALA A 357 -20.90 11.29 -0.58
N LEU A 358 -19.84 11.09 -1.38
CA LEU A 358 -18.48 11.23 -0.89
C LEU A 358 -18.19 12.71 -0.64
N PRO A 359 -17.74 13.08 0.57
CA PRO A 359 -17.46 14.46 0.92
C PRO A 359 -16.33 15.02 0.05
N ALA A 360 -16.44 16.30 -0.30
CA ALA A 360 -15.41 16.99 -1.06
C ALA A 360 -14.14 17.15 -0.20
N ARG A 361 -12.98 16.91 -0.79
CA ARG A 361 -11.69 17.15 -0.12
C ARG A 361 -11.54 18.65 0.14
N ARG A 362 -11.05 19.02 1.33
CA ARG A 362 -10.72 20.40 1.68
C ARG A 362 -9.54 20.85 0.82
N LEU A 363 -9.83 21.65 -0.19
CA LEU A 363 -8.82 22.41 -0.93
C LEU A 363 -8.91 23.83 -0.41
N VAL A 364 -7.84 24.35 0.18
CA VAL A 364 -7.82 25.71 0.70
C VAL A 364 -7.72 26.68 -0.48
N GLU A 365 -8.77 27.47 -0.74
CA GLU A 365 -8.68 28.67 -1.57
C GLU A 365 -8.32 29.87 -0.69
N LEU A 366 -7.19 30.51 -0.94
CA LEU A 366 -6.79 31.74 -0.24
C LEU A 366 -6.35 32.84 -1.20
N LYS A 367 -6.54 34.08 -0.72
CA LYS A 367 -6.45 35.37 -1.41
C LYS A 367 -5.08 35.71 -2.03
N SER A 368 -4.11 34.81 -2.00
CA SER A 368 -2.78 34.99 -2.56
C SER A 368 -2.44 33.98 -3.66
N GLY A 369 -3.42 33.50 -4.45
CA GLY A 369 -3.19 32.79 -5.73
C GLY A 369 -2.38 31.48 -5.70
N LEU A 370 -1.84 31.08 -4.55
CA LEU A 370 -1.05 29.87 -4.33
C LEU A 370 -1.98 28.79 -3.79
N ARG A 371 -2.38 27.87 -4.65
CA ARG A 371 -3.13 26.67 -4.28
C ARG A 371 -2.15 25.64 -3.69
N MET A 372 -1.88 25.73 -2.40
CA MET A 372 -0.99 24.79 -1.73
C MET A 372 -1.70 23.45 -1.49
N ASP A 373 -1.03 22.35 -1.87
CA ASP A 373 -1.52 20.99 -1.67
C ASP A 373 -0.81 20.35 -0.48
N TYR A 374 -1.58 20.10 0.59
CA TYR A 374 -1.11 19.46 1.82
C TYR A 374 -1.32 17.94 1.83
N THR A 375 -1.78 17.36 0.70
CA THR A 375 -2.04 15.92 0.57
C THR A 375 -0.85 15.09 1.03
N ASN A 376 0.34 15.39 0.51
CA ASN A 376 1.54 14.62 0.82
C ASN A 376 1.88 14.71 2.32
N LEU A 377 1.87 15.92 2.89
CA LEU A 377 2.12 16.10 4.33
C LEU A 377 1.11 15.33 5.17
N SER A 378 -0.17 15.42 4.85
CA SER A 378 -1.21 14.74 5.60
C SER A 378 -1.11 13.22 5.46
N ASP A 379 -0.79 12.69 4.29
CA ASP A 379 -0.65 11.26 4.07
C ASP A 379 0.57 10.71 4.81
N LEU A 380 1.68 11.47 4.85
CA LEU A 380 2.87 11.14 5.63
C LEU A 380 2.60 11.18 7.14
N LEU A 381 1.88 12.19 7.63
CA LEU A 381 1.48 12.30 9.04
C LEU A 381 0.50 11.21 9.46
N ALA A 382 -0.51 10.92 8.63
CA ALA A 382 -1.44 9.81 8.83
C ALA A 382 -0.72 8.45 8.84
N ALA A 383 0.25 8.29 7.94
CA ALA A 383 1.15 7.13 7.90
C ALA A 383 2.19 7.13 9.04
N LYS A 384 2.23 8.17 9.88
CA LYS A 384 3.21 8.36 10.96
C LYS A 384 4.67 8.29 10.49
N LYS A 385 4.91 8.61 9.22
CA LYS A 385 6.24 8.77 8.63
C LYS A 385 6.81 10.11 9.07
N TRP A 386 7.13 10.22 10.36
CA TRP A 386 7.43 11.49 11.02
C TRP A 386 8.61 12.23 10.40
N LYS A 387 9.62 11.49 9.92
CA LYS A 387 10.81 12.06 9.29
C LYS A 387 10.48 12.66 7.93
N GLU A 388 9.75 11.92 7.10
CA GLU A 388 9.31 12.37 5.78
C GLU A 388 8.29 13.50 5.91
N ALA A 389 7.39 13.43 6.90
CA ALA A 389 6.44 14.51 7.20
C ALA A 389 7.16 15.79 7.66
N ASP A 390 8.23 15.66 8.44
CA ASP A 390 9.08 16.79 8.84
C ASP A 390 9.77 17.43 7.63
N GLN A 391 10.32 16.62 6.74
CA GLN A 391 10.94 17.08 5.48
C GLN A 391 9.93 17.76 4.56
N GLU A 392 8.73 17.19 4.40
CA GLU A 392 7.65 17.77 3.62
C GLU A 392 7.17 19.10 4.25
N THR A 393 7.05 19.15 5.58
CA THR A 393 6.71 20.38 6.30
C THR A 393 7.72 21.49 5.99
N ALA A 394 9.02 21.18 6.07
CA ALA A 394 10.06 22.13 5.71
C ALA A 394 9.95 22.63 4.27
N GLN A 395 9.68 21.74 3.31
CA GLN A 395 9.47 22.11 1.90
C GLN A 395 8.26 23.02 1.70
N LEU A 396 7.13 22.68 2.32
CA LEU A 396 5.91 23.48 2.27
C LEU A 396 6.12 24.88 2.87
N MET A 397 6.82 24.97 4.00
CA MET A 397 7.14 26.25 4.63
C MET A 397 8.05 27.11 3.75
N LEU A 398 9.08 26.53 3.13
CA LEU A 398 9.96 27.26 2.22
C LEU A 398 9.21 27.73 0.97
N LYS A 399 8.31 26.91 0.44
CA LYS A 399 7.46 27.28 -0.70
C LYS A 399 6.49 28.41 -0.35
N CYS A 400 5.87 28.37 0.84
CA CYS A 400 5.02 29.46 1.32
C CYS A 400 5.77 30.80 1.44
N ALA A 401 7.05 30.75 1.83
CA ALA A 401 7.90 31.93 1.94
C ALA A 401 8.58 32.35 0.63
N ASN A 402 8.40 31.62 -0.48
CA ASN A 402 9.16 31.76 -1.74
C ASN A 402 10.69 31.66 -1.55
N ARG A 403 11.15 30.73 -0.71
CA ARG A 403 12.57 30.54 -0.31
C ARG A 403 13.13 29.15 -0.58
N GLU A 404 12.56 28.45 -1.56
CA GLU A 404 12.97 27.08 -1.90
C GLU A 404 14.45 26.99 -2.30
N LYS A 405 15.01 28.05 -2.91
CA LYS A 405 16.42 28.10 -3.34
C LYS A 405 17.37 28.29 -2.16
N GLU A 406 16.97 29.09 -1.18
CA GLU A 406 17.72 29.46 0.01
C GLU A 406 17.75 28.34 1.03
N ARG A 407 16.78 27.40 0.95
CA ARG A 407 16.65 26.21 1.81
C ARG A 407 16.51 26.52 3.31
N CYS A 408 16.27 27.79 3.65
CA CYS A 408 16.08 28.26 5.00
C CYS A 408 15.16 29.48 5.02
N LEU A 409 14.36 29.61 6.07
CA LEU A 409 13.60 30.80 6.41
C LEU A 409 14.53 31.83 7.06
N ASP A 410 14.37 33.09 6.68
CA ASP A 410 14.92 34.23 7.41
C ASP A 410 13.82 34.96 8.19
N ILE A 411 14.20 36.06 8.83
CA ILE A 411 13.30 36.88 9.64
C ILE A 411 12.14 37.40 8.78
N ASP A 412 12.40 37.90 7.57
CA ASP A 412 11.37 38.48 6.71
C ASP A 412 10.41 37.43 6.16
N GLY A 413 10.90 36.22 5.83
CA GLY A 413 10.09 35.08 5.46
C GLY A 413 9.18 34.60 6.61
N CYS A 414 9.63 34.72 7.86
CA CYS A 414 8.80 34.39 9.03
C CYS A 414 7.78 35.49 9.37
N ARG A 415 8.14 36.77 9.26
CA ARG A 415 7.23 37.90 9.50
C ARG A 415 6.06 37.92 8.52
N ASN A 416 6.32 37.58 7.27
CA ASN A 416 5.32 37.60 6.20
C ASN A 416 4.70 36.22 5.94
N PHE A 417 4.93 35.24 6.83
CA PHE A 417 4.44 33.89 6.62
C PHE A 417 2.89 33.87 6.62
N PRO A 418 2.23 33.29 5.61
CA PRO A 418 0.77 33.25 5.56
C PRO A 418 0.16 32.53 6.75
N GLN A 419 -0.67 33.24 7.51
CA GLN A 419 -1.19 32.76 8.80
C GLN A 419 -2.04 31.48 8.68
N GLU A 420 -2.85 31.38 7.63
CA GLU A 420 -3.69 30.19 7.40
C GLU A 420 -2.88 28.97 6.97
N GLU A 421 -1.77 29.15 6.26
CA GLU A 421 -0.87 28.06 5.89
C GLU A 421 -0.14 27.51 7.13
N LEU A 422 0.31 28.42 8.00
CA LEU A 422 0.90 28.06 9.29
C LEU A 422 -0.09 27.30 10.18
N ARG A 423 -1.35 27.75 10.18
CA ARG A 423 -2.45 27.10 10.91
C ARG A 423 -2.75 25.71 10.34
N MET A 424 -2.78 25.55 9.03
CA MET A 424 -3.03 24.25 8.40
C MET A 424 -1.93 23.25 8.76
N ILE A 425 -0.66 23.65 8.63
CA ILE A 425 0.49 22.83 9.02
C ILE A 425 0.38 22.44 10.51
N ASP A 426 0.14 23.41 11.40
CA ASP A 426 0.02 23.15 12.83
C ASP A 426 -1.14 22.20 13.17
N GLN A 427 -2.31 22.40 12.55
CA GLN A 427 -3.48 21.54 12.75
C GLN A 427 -3.23 20.09 12.32
N LEU A 428 -2.57 19.88 11.17
CA LEU A 428 -2.21 18.54 10.72
C LEU A 428 -1.26 17.87 11.72
N TRP A 429 -0.24 18.57 12.18
CA TRP A 429 0.68 18.04 13.19
C TRP A 429 -0.01 17.72 14.52
N LEU A 430 -0.85 18.63 15.02
CA LEU A 430 -1.64 18.41 16.24
C LEU A 430 -2.54 17.19 16.11
N GLU A 431 -3.31 17.09 15.03
CA GLU A 431 -4.29 16.01 14.85
C GLU A 431 -3.61 14.64 14.81
N TYR A 432 -2.68 14.45 13.87
CA TYR A 432 -2.07 13.14 13.64
C TYR A 432 -1.11 12.72 14.76
N SER A 433 -0.55 13.69 15.49
CA SER A 433 0.27 13.42 16.67
C SER A 433 -0.51 13.27 17.98
N ARG A 434 -1.83 13.47 17.97
CA ARG A 434 -2.69 13.56 19.18
C ARG A 434 -2.21 14.64 20.15
N SER A 435 -2.00 15.83 19.61
CA SER A 435 -1.53 17.02 20.31
C SER A 435 -0.19 16.81 21.02
N ARG A 436 0.70 15.99 20.42
CA ARG A 436 2.06 15.80 20.93
C ARG A 436 3.10 16.66 20.21
N PHE A 437 2.91 16.84 18.92
CA PHE A 437 3.76 17.59 18.01
C PHE A 437 2.93 18.71 17.36
N GLY A 438 3.60 19.79 16.98
CA GLY A 438 2.94 21.01 16.50
C GLY A 438 3.71 22.27 16.87
N LEU A 439 3.60 23.27 16.02
CA LEU A 439 4.18 24.60 16.20
C LEU A 439 3.53 25.33 17.40
N SER A 440 2.24 25.10 17.65
CA SER A 440 1.55 25.64 18.83
C SER A 440 2.05 25.02 20.14
N ILE A 441 2.45 23.74 20.13
CA ILE A 441 3.06 23.08 21.28
C ILE A 441 4.45 23.65 21.54
N GLN A 442 5.26 23.82 20.49
CA GLN A 442 6.56 24.47 20.59
C GLN A 442 6.44 25.92 21.07
N LYS A 443 5.45 26.66 20.58
CA LYS A 443 5.10 28.02 21.07
C LYS A 443 4.76 28.02 22.55
N LYS A 444 3.96 27.06 23.03
CA LYS A 444 3.64 26.94 24.45
C LYS A 444 4.92 26.72 25.27
N ILE A 445 5.78 25.80 24.85
CA ILE A 445 7.05 25.54 25.53
C ILE A 445 7.95 26.77 25.51
N TRP A 446 8.00 27.51 24.39
CA TRP A 446 8.76 28.76 24.28
C TRP A 446 8.31 29.80 25.32
N VAL A 447 7.00 30.07 25.39
CA VAL A 447 6.42 31.04 26.34
C VAL A 447 6.60 30.59 27.79
N ASP A 448 6.39 29.29 28.08
CA ASP A 448 6.54 28.72 29.43
C ASP A 448 8.00 28.81 29.94
N ASN A 449 8.98 29.04 29.06
CA ASN A 449 10.39 29.26 29.43
C ASN A 449 10.81 30.73 29.45
N GLY A 450 9.87 31.68 29.29
CA GLY A 450 10.10 33.12 29.35
C GLY A 450 10.32 33.79 27.99
N GLY A 451 10.14 33.06 26.89
CA GLY A 451 10.36 33.56 25.55
C GLY A 451 9.31 34.60 25.14
N LYS A 452 9.77 35.67 24.49
CA LYS A 452 8.90 36.73 23.98
C LYS A 452 8.45 36.43 22.55
N LEU A 453 7.25 36.89 22.20
CA LEU A 453 6.67 36.76 20.85
C LEU A 453 6.82 38.06 20.02
N ASP A 454 7.75 38.92 20.42
CA ASP A 454 8.04 40.21 19.76
C ASP A 454 9.15 40.09 18.71
N GLY A 455 9.61 38.87 18.43
CA GLY A 455 10.74 38.61 17.53
C GLY A 455 12.09 39.08 18.06
N SER A 456 12.16 39.45 19.35
CA SER A 456 13.41 39.84 19.98
C SER A 456 14.35 38.65 20.15
N TYR A 457 15.64 38.95 20.17
CA TYR A 457 16.69 37.98 20.43
C TYR A 457 16.49 37.30 21.78
N ASP A 458 16.48 35.96 21.79
CA ASP A 458 16.45 35.17 23.03
C ASP A 458 17.10 33.79 22.84
N SER A 459 18.45 33.79 22.84
CA SER A 459 19.26 32.58 22.69
C SER A 459 19.09 31.60 23.87
N ASP A 460 18.97 32.13 25.09
CA ASP A 460 18.86 31.33 26.32
C ASP A 460 17.53 30.55 26.34
N THR A 461 16.43 31.19 25.94
CA THR A 461 15.14 30.50 25.83
C THR A 461 15.12 29.49 24.68
N TYR A 462 15.79 29.78 23.56
CA TYR A 462 15.90 28.83 22.46
C TYR A 462 16.65 27.54 22.85
N VAL A 463 17.74 27.66 23.60
CA VAL A 463 18.46 26.49 24.14
C VAL A 463 17.57 25.68 25.09
N LYS A 464 16.78 26.33 25.95
CA LYS A 464 15.82 25.65 26.84
C LYS A 464 14.70 24.95 26.07
N LEU A 465 14.20 25.56 24.99
CA LEU A 465 13.24 24.94 24.09
C LEU A 465 13.86 23.68 23.48
N ALA A 466 15.04 23.80 22.87
CA ALA A 466 15.75 22.70 22.22
C ALA A 466 16.02 21.52 23.16
N ASP A 467 16.41 21.77 24.40
CA ASP A 467 16.62 20.71 25.40
C ASP A 467 15.28 20.03 25.77
N LYS A 468 14.21 20.81 25.97
CA LYS A 468 12.87 20.27 26.33
C LYS A 468 12.21 19.47 25.22
N VAL A 469 12.42 19.85 23.96
CA VAL A 469 11.85 19.13 22.81
C VAL A 469 12.78 18.05 22.29
N GLY A 470 14.02 17.95 22.80
CA GLY A 470 14.97 16.89 22.46
C GLY A 470 15.76 17.13 21.16
N TRP A 471 16.01 18.39 20.80
CA TRP A 471 16.93 18.76 19.72
C TRP A 471 18.38 18.89 20.19
N SER A 472 18.60 19.00 21.49
CA SER A 472 19.93 18.98 22.10
C SER A 472 19.96 18.05 23.32
N LYS A 473 21.15 17.58 23.70
CA LYS A 473 21.36 16.79 24.91
C LYS A 473 22.55 17.34 25.69
N GLY A 474 22.29 17.93 26.85
CA GLY A 474 23.34 18.51 27.69
C GLY A 474 24.08 19.68 27.02
N GLY A 475 23.36 20.46 26.20
CA GLY A 475 23.90 21.62 25.48
C GLY A 475 24.58 21.30 24.15
N ILE A 476 24.64 20.02 23.74
CA ILE A 476 25.16 19.60 22.43
C ILE A 476 23.99 19.35 21.49
N TRP A 477 23.99 20.02 20.33
CA TRP A 477 22.96 19.89 19.30
C TRP A 477 23.06 18.54 18.58
N LEU A 478 21.91 17.89 18.39
CA LEU A 478 21.82 16.62 17.69
C LEU A 478 21.73 16.87 16.17
N ASN A 479 22.46 16.08 15.40
CA ASN A 479 22.34 16.07 13.95
C ASN A 479 21.02 15.41 13.52
N SER A 480 20.56 15.68 12.29
CA SER A 480 19.32 15.08 11.76
C SER A 480 19.29 13.55 11.82
N SER A 481 20.44 12.87 11.74
CA SER A 481 20.58 11.41 11.91
C SER A 481 20.45 10.91 13.36
N GLU A 482 20.53 11.80 14.34
CA GLU A 482 20.52 11.50 15.78
C GLU A 482 19.17 11.86 16.43
N LEU A 483 18.25 12.48 15.68
CA LEU A 483 16.92 12.85 16.15
C LEU A 483 15.97 11.65 16.12
N ALA A 484 15.12 11.55 17.15
CA ALA A 484 14.18 10.46 17.31
C ALA A 484 12.86 10.77 16.57
N PHE A 485 12.64 10.14 15.42
CA PHE A 485 11.40 10.27 14.65
C PHE A 485 10.36 9.22 15.07
N SER A 486 9.92 9.26 16.33
CA SER A 486 8.97 8.29 16.90
C SER A 486 7.90 8.96 17.77
N THR A 487 6.79 8.26 18.01
CA THR A 487 5.73 8.76 18.93
C THR A 487 6.16 8.77 20.41
N ASN A 488 7.32 8.18 20.75
CA ASN A 488 7.89 8.25 22.09
C ASN A 488 8.77 9.49 22.31
N SER A 489 8.96 10.32 21.28
CA SER A 489 9.75 11.54 21.37
C SER A 489 9.07 12.61 22.24
N LEU A 490 9.86 13.54 22.76
CA LEU A 490 9.40 14.56 23.70
C LEU A 490 8.30 15.46 23.09
N HIS A 491 7.44 16.02 23.93
CA HIS A 491 6.40 16.94 23.47
C HIS A 491 7.03 18.13 22.73
N GLY A 492 6.49 18.46 21.55
CA GLY A 492 7.00 19.52 20.69
C GLY A 492 8.24 19.16 19.85
N HIS A 493 8.69 17.89 19.83
CA HIS A 493 9.89 17.48 19.07
C HIS A 493 9.81 17.80 17.57
N LEU A 494 8.61 17.78 16.99
CA LEU A 494 8.35 18.02 15.58
C LEU A 494 7.20 19.04 15.39
N PRO A 495 7.13 19.73 14.24
CA PRO A 495 8.13 19.74 13.15
C PRO A 495 9.37 20.57 13.49
N ILE A 496 10.50 20.30 12.85
CA ILE A 496 11.73 21.08 12.92
C ILE A 496 11.68 22.18 11.88
N LEU A 497 11.81 23.42 12.33
CA LEU A 497 11.74 24.58 11.44
C LEU A 497 12.97 24.65 10.52
N PRO A 498 12.81 24.90 9.20
CA PRO A 498 13.93 25.04 8.27
C PRO A 498 14.56 26.44 8.41
N VAL A 499 15.26 26.70 9.50
CA VAL A 499 15.91 27.99 9.80
C VAL A 499 17.43 27.89 9.65
N ALA A 500 18.07 28.91 9.08
CA ALA A 500 19.49 28.85 8.69
C ALA A 500 20.44 29.05 9.89
N PRO A 501 21.55 28.29 9.98
CA PRO A 501 22.69 28.71 10.80
C PRO A 501 23.34 29.94 10.19
N PRO A 502 23.78 30.93 11.00
CA PRO A 502 24.49 32.09 10.46
C PRO A 502 25.74 31.65 9.70
N LYS A 503 26.00 32.33 8.58
CA LYS A 503 27.20 32.12 7.77
C LYS A 503 28.45 32.33 8.62
N LEU A 504 29.07 31.24 9.07
CA LEU A 504 30.45 31.28 9.55
C LEU A 504 31.36 31.28 8.33
N ASP A 505 32.07 32.39 8.12
CA ASP A 505 33.11 32.49 7.10
C ASP A 505 34.37 31.74 7.57
N TYR A 506 34.50 30.48 7.14
CA TYR A 506 35.64 29.62 7.45
C TYR A 506 36.93 29.98 6.68
N SER A 507 36.91 30.99 5.80
CA SER A 507 38.11 31.39 5.03
C SER A 507 39.22 32.00 5.87
N SER A 508 38.93 32.36 7.13
CA SER A 508 39.88 32.97 8.07
C SER A 508 40.59 31.96 8.99
N ILE A 509 40.23 30.67 8.95
CA ILE A 509 40.87 29.64 9.78
C ILE A 509 42.07 29.02 9.04
N GLY A 510 43.12 29.83 8.89
CA GLY A 510 44.44 29.36 8.51
C GLY A 510 45.03 28.44 9.59
N THR A 511 45.54 27.31 9.13
CA THR A 511 46.42 26.33 9.79
C THR A 511 47.12 26.84 11.06
N VAL A 512 46.86 26.26 12.23
CA VAL A 512 47.86 25.90 13.27
C VAL A 512 47.17 25.05 14.34
N ALA A 513 47.54 23.77 14.39
CA ALA A 513 47.44 22.93 15.57
C ALA A 513 48.49 23.39 16.59
N ALA A 514 48.06 24.15 17.61
CA ALA A 514 48.72 24.38 18.91
C ALA A 514 48.12 25.65 19.55
N ILE A 515 47.94 25.63 20.87
CA ILE A 515 47.45 26.71 21.76
C ILE A 515 45.94 26.65 22.12
N GLY A 516 45.67 25.69 23.01
CA GLY A 516 44.79 25.67 24.19
C GLY A 516 43.66 26.69 24.42
N MET A 517 42.47 26.13 24.66
CA MET A 517 41.32 26.58 25.48
C MET A 517 40.69 27.98 25.25
N ARG A 518 41.39 29.00 24.74
CA ARG A 518 40.79 30.31 24.45
C ARG A 518 39.93 30.32 23.17
N ARG A 519 40.34 29.56 22.15
CA ARG A 519 39.59 29.40 20.89
C ARG A 519 38.34 28.52 21.00
N ALA A 520 38.30 27.56 21.92
CA ALA A 520 37.08 26.77 22.19
C ALA A 520 35.97 27.64 22.79
N MET A 521 36.34 28.64 23.61
CA MET A 521 35.41 29.66 24.08
C MET A 521 34.93 30.60 22.96
N GLU A 522 35.79 30.98 22.01
CA GLU A 522 35.38 31.78 20.83
C GLU A 522 34.49 31.01 19.86
N LEU A 523 34.75 29.71 19.62
CA LEU A 523 33.85 28.81 18.89
C LEU A 523 32.50 28.68 19.60
N SER A 524 32.49 28.47 20.92
CA SER A 524 31.25 28.44 21.71
C SER A 524 30.51 29.80 21.74
N ARG A 525 31.21 30.91 21.52
CA ARG A 525 30.65 32.25 21.47
C ARG A 525 30.08 32.55 20.08
N MET A 526 30.78 32.19 19.02
CA MET A 526 30.28 32.25 17.64
C MET A 526 29.11 31.30 17.38
N GLU A 527 29.11 30.11 18.00
CA GLU A 527 27.94 29.23 18.04
C GLU A 527 26.78 29.92 18.77
N ARG A 528 27.01 30.52 19.96
CA ARG A 528 25.98 31.27 20.69
C ARG A 528 25.44 32.49 19.94
N GLU A 529 26.29 33.24 19.23
CA GLU A 529 25.95 34.36 18.33
C GLU A 529 25.35 33.88 16.99
N GLY A 530 25.49 32.59 16.68
CA GLY A 530 24.82 31.87 15.60
C GLY A 530 23.38 31.49 15.97
N PHE A 531 23.22 30.84 17.12
CA PHE A 531 21.95 30.38 17.70
C PHE A 531 21.05 31.54 18.17
N ALA A 532 21.65 32.66 18.51
CA ALA A 532 21.07 34.00 18.63
C ALA A 532 20.01 34.41 17.59
N LEU A 533 20.30 34.21 16.30
CA LEU A 533 19.38 34.57 15.22
C LEU A 533 18.18 33.62 15.16
N PHE A 534 18.33 32.37 15.61
CA PHE A 534 17.26 31.38 15.63
C PHE A 534 16.14 31.75 16.61
N GLY A 535 16.48 32.23 17.81
CA GLY A 535 15.48 32.63 18.82
C GLY A 535 14.55 33.74 18.31
N GLY A 536 15.10 34.75 17.62
CA GLY A 536 14.30 35.83 17.04
C GLY A 536 13.40 35.36 15.88
N ILE A 537 13.89 34.45 15.03
CA ILE A 537 13.12 33.88 13.91
C ILE A 537 11.96 33.02 14.44
N VAL A 538 12.22 32.17 15.43
CA VAL A 538 11.24 31.27 16.06
C VAL A 538 10.18 32.08 16.81
N GLY A 539 10.59 33.07 17.61
CA GLY A 539 9.67 33.98 18.30
C GLY A 539 8.78 34.79 17.34
N THR A 540 9.35 35.21 16.20
CA THR A 540 8.61 35.90 15.13
C THR A 540 7.56 34.97 14.50
N LEU A 541 7.92 33.74 14.14
CA LEU A 541 6.98 32.79 13.55
C LEU A 541 5.87 32.40 14.55
N PHE A 542 6.20 32.23 15.83
CA PHE A 542 5.20 31.97 16.88
C PHE A 542 4.26 33.15 17.15
N SER A 543 4.69 34.39 16.86
CA SER A 543 3.81 35.56 16.93
C SER A 543 2.65 35.49 15.92
N CYS A 544 2.88 34.86 14.76
CA CYS A 544 1.87 34.66 13.73
C CYS A 544 0.78 33.62 14.13
N LEU A 545 1.04 32.78 15.15
CA LEU A 545 0.07 31.81 15.69
C LEU A 545 -0.92 32.44 16.69
N ASN A 546 -1.25 33.73 16.59
CA ASN A 546 -2.18 34.40 17.50
C ASN A 546 -3.64 34.12 17.12
N TYR A 547 -4.11 32.94 17.48
CA TYR A 547 -5.53 32.62 17.60
C TYR A 547 -5.78 31.91 18.93
N ASN A 548 -6.90 32.20 19.59
CA ASN A 548 -7.29 31.55 20.83
C ASN A 548 -7.42 30.04 20.60
N THR A 549 -6.72 29.26 21.41
CA THR A 549 -6.85 27.79 21.50
C THR A 549 -8.08 27.42 22.30
#